data_AF-A0A251VB75-F1
#
_entry.id   AF-A0A251VB75-F1
#
_cell.length_a   1.000
_cell.length_b   1.000
_cell.length_c   1.000
_cell.angle_alpha   90.00
_cell.angle_beta   90.00
_cell.angle_gamma   90.00
#
_symmetry.space_group_name_H-M   'P 1'
#
loop_
_entity.id
_entity.type
_entity.pdbx_description
1 polymer ?
#
loop_
_entity_poly.entity_id
_entity_poly.type
_entity_poly.pdbx_seq_one_letter_code
_entity_poly.pdbx_strand_id
1 'polypeptide(L)'
;MAFILFLLFSFLLHGAQAEIICENLPIGLCSFSIASSGKRCVLENNVQDNGNMEYQCNSSEIFVKDMNEWIENDECLNACGLHRKTVGISSDSLLEPYFLARLCSDLCYKNCPNIVDLYHNLAIGEGNMMI
;
A
#
# COMPACT_ATOMS: atom_id res chain seq x y z
N MET A 1 -3.02 29.81 -36.91
CA MET A 1 -4.15 28.87 -36.72
C MET A 1 -3.75 27.59 -36.00
N ALA A 2 -2.57 27.01 -36.26
CA ALA A 2 -2.09 25.80 -35.55
C ALA A 2 -1.78 25.99 -34.04
N PHE A 3 -1.25 27.16 -33.64
CA PHE A 3 -0.89 27.43 -32.24
C PHE A 3 -2.09 27.49 -31.28
N ILE A 4 -3.26 27.94 -31.77
CA ILE A 4 -4.49 28.00 -30.97
C ILE A 4 -5.05 26.59 -30.72
N LEU A 5 -4.91 25.69 -31.70
CA LEU A 5 -5.34 24.30 -31.60
C LEU A 5 -4.50 23.53 -30.55
N PHE A 6 -3.21 23.84 -30.46
CA PHE A 6 -2.30 23.22 -29.49
C PHE A 6 -2.61 23.64 -28.05
N LEU A 7 -2.89 24.94 -27.81
CA LEU A 7 -3.26 25.46 -26.49
C LEU A 7 -4.60 24.91 -25.98
N LEU A 8 -5.57 24.68 -26.87
CA LEU A 8 -6.85 24.04 -26.53
C LEU A 8 -6.67 22.57 -26.13
N PHE A 9 -5.73 21.85 -26.75
CA PHE A 9 -5.46 20.45 -26.42
C PHE A 9 -4.75 20.32 -25.06
N SER A 10 -3.87 21.26 -24.71
CA SER A 10 -3.25 21.32 -23.37
C SER A 10 -4.28 21.56 -22.26
N PHE A 11 -5.36 22.29 -22.55
CA PHE A 11 -6.42 22.60 -21.59
C PHE A 11 -7.41 21.42 -21.40
N LEU A 12 -7.43 20.42 -22.27
CA LEU A 12 -8.27 19.22 -22.10
C LEU A 12 -7.66 18.18 -21.15
N LEU A 13 -6.37 18.30 -20.82
CA LEU A 13 -5.69 17.51 -19.79
C LEU A 13 -5.91 18.08 -18.38
N HIS A 14 -7.02 18.79 -18.14
CA HIS A 14 -7.44 19.16 -16.78
C HIS A 14 -7.77 17.90 -15.99
N GLY A 15 -6.74 17.41 -15.29
CA GLY A 15 -6.80 16.62 -14.06
C GLY A 15 -7.94 15.62 -13.95
N ALA A 16 -7.80 14.46 -14.57
CA ALA A 16 -8.33 13.26 -13.92
C ALA A 16 -7.47 13.02 -12.68
N GLN A 17 -7.81 13.67 -11.56
CA GLN A 17 -7.32 13.21 -10.26
C GLN A 17 -7.95 11.83 -10.05
N ALA A 18 -7.17 10.79 -10.34
CA ALA A 18 -7.60 9.43 -10.11
C ALA A 18 -7.53 9.19 -8.61
N GLU A 19 -8.66 9.36 -7.94
CA GLU A 19 -8.82 9.03 -6.52
C GLU A 19 -8.49 7.55 -6.31
N ILE A 20 -7.65 7.24 -5.32
CA ILE A 20 -7.36 5.88 -4.91
C ILE A 20 -8.44 5.44 -3.92
N ILE A 21 -9.31 4.54 -4.37
CA ILE A 21 -10.31 3.84 -3.56
C ILE A 21 -9.89 2.37 -3.51
N CYS A 22 -9.68 1.81 -2.32
CA CYS A 22 -9.12 0.47 -2.14
C CYS A 22 -9.94 -0.60 -2.88
N GLU A 23 -11.26 -0.52 -2.81
CA GLU A 23 -12.20 -1.47 -3.41
C GLU A 23 -12.15 -1.46 -4.95
N ASN A 24 -11.61 -0.39 -5.55
CA ASN A 24 -11.43 -0.26 -7.00
C ASN A 24 -10.00 -0.66 -7.45
N LEU A 25 -9.08 -0.93 -6.52
CA LEU A 25 -7.72 -1.31 -6.87
C LEU A 25 -7.66 -2.75 -7.38
N PRO A 26 -6.85 -3.01 -8.42
CA PRO A 26 -6.56 -4.39 -8.79
C PRO A 26 -5.80 -5.08 -7.64
N ILE A 27 -6.00 -6.39 -7.50
CA ILE A 27 -5.39 -7.21 -6.44
C ILE A 27 -3.87 -7.00 -6.31
N GLY A 28 -3.17 -6.85 -7.44
CA GLY A 28 -1.73 -6.62 -7.46
C GLY A 28 -1.28 -5.23 -7.01
N LEU A 29 -2.18 -4.30 -6.72
CA LEU A 29 -1.90 -2.97 -6.18
C LEU A 29 -2.61 -2.70 -4.85
N CYS A 30 -3.29 -3.69 -4.27
CA CYS A 30 -4.05 -3.51 -3.05
C CYS A 30 -3.15 -3.40 -1.81
N SER A 31 -2.35 -4.43 -1.58
CA SER A 31 -1.55 -4.54 -0.36
C SER A 31 -0.55 -3.39 -0.25
N PHE A 32 -0.49 -2.78 0.94
CA PHE A 32 0.40 -1.65 1.23
C PHE A 32 0.11 -0.37 0.42
N SER A 33 -1.13 -0.20 -0.05
CA SER A 33 -1.57 1.06 -0.63
C SER A 33 -2.32 1.91 0.40
N ILE A 34 -2.39 3.21 0.15
CA ILE A 34 -3.16 4.16 0.95
C ILE A 34 -4.14 4.88 0.03
N ALA A 35 -5.42 4.81 0.40
CA ALA A 35 -6.50 5.50 -0.28
C ALA A 35 -6.38 7.02 -0.18
N SER A 36 -7.11 7.75 -1.02
CA SER A 36 -7.24 9.21 -0.93
C SER A 36 -7.83 9.66 0.40
N SER A 37 -8.60 8.79 1.07
CA SER A 37 -9.13 9.00 2.42
C SER A 37 -8.08 8.92 3.53
N GLY A 38 -6.84 8.52 3.21
CA GLY A 38 -5.76 8.27 4.18
C GLY A 38 -5.84 6.90 4.86
N LYS A 39 -6.83 6.07 4.52
CA LYS A 39 -6.96 4.69 5.02
C LYS A 39 -6.01 3.74 4.28
N ARG A 40 -5.35 2.84 5.00
CA ARG A 40 -4.57 1.76 4.38
C ARG A 40 -5.51 0.75 3.72
N CYS A 41 -5.14 0.28 2.53
CA CYS A 41 -5.82 -0.83 1.87
C CYS A 41 -5.32 -2.17 2.42
N VAL A 42 -6.24 -3.12 2.54
CA VAL A 42 -5.95 -4.48 3.02
C VAL A 42 -6.50 -5.49 2.01
N LEU A 43 -5.68 -6.50 1.70
CA LEU A 43 -6.09 -7.61 0.88
C LEU A 43 -6.68 -8.71 1.77
N GLU A 44 -7.89 -9.14 1.47
CA GLU A 44 -8.64 -10.12 2.25
C GLU A 44 -9.01 -11.33 1.38
N ASN A 45 -9.16 -12.48 2.04
CA ASN A 45 -9.71 -13.67 1.41
C ASN A 45 -11.24 -13.64 1.56
N ASN A 46 -11.96 -13.75 0.45
CA ASN A 46 -13.40 -13.90 0.40
C ASN A 46 -13.73 -15.33 -0.05
N VAL A 47 -14.50 -16.06 0.76
CA VAL A 47 -14.97 -17.41 0.42
C VAL A 47 -16.35 -17.27 -0.22
N GLN A 48 -16.45 -17.59 -1.51
CA GLN A 48 -17.71 -17.62 -2.22
C GLN A 48 -18.59 -18.80 -1.78
N ASP A 49 -19.90 -18.71 -2.06
CA ASP A 49 -20.89 -19.74 -1.75
C ASP A 49 -20.56 -21.13 -2.36
N ASN A 50 -19.77 -21.16 -3.44
CA ASN A 50 -19.30 -22.37 -4.09
C ASN A 50 -18.02 -22.99 -3.45
N GLY A 51 -17.50 -22.38 -2.38
CA GLY A 51 -16.27 -22.78 -1.71
C GLY A 51 -14.98 -22.29 -2.35
N ASN A 52 -15.04 -21.51 -3.45
CA ASN A 52 -13.86 -20.91 -4.05
C ASN A 52 -13.39 -19.71 -3.23
N MET A 53 -12.07 -19.61 -3.06
CA MET A 53 -11.42 -18.48 -2.41
C MET A 53 -11.02 -17.44 -3.46
N GLU A 54 -11.51 -16.22 -3.31
CA GLU A 54 -11.12 -15.06 -4.11
C GLU A 54 -10.47 -14.00 -3.22
N TYR A 55 -9.64 -13.15 -3.83
CA TYR A 55 -9.08 -12.01 -3.14
C TYR A 55 -9.97 -10.80 -3.34
N GLN A 56 -10.16 -10.02 -2.26
CA GLN A 56 -10.84 -8.74 -2.30
C GLN A 56 -9.95 -7.67 -1.67
N CYS A 57 -9.94 -6.48 -2.26
CA CYS A 57 -9.28 -5.33 -1.67
C CYS A 57 -10.30 -4.49 -0.91
N ASN A 58 -10.02 -4.17 0.34
CA ASN A 58 -10.90 -3.38 1.19
C ASN A 58 -10.11 -2.27 1.90
N SER A 59 -10.81 -1.21 2.30
CA SER A 59 -10.26 -0.16 3.15
C SER A 59 -10.18 -0.65 4.60
N SER A 60 -9.02 -0.54 5.24
CA SER A 60 -8.86 -0.80 6.68
C SER A 60 -9.25 0.42 7.52
N GLU A 61 -9.38 0.23 8.84
CA GLU A 61 -9.57 1.34 9.79
C GLU A 61 -8.25 1.97 10.26
N ILE A 62 -7.12 1.60 9.64
CA ILE A 62 -5.80 2.14 9.96
C ILE A 62 -5.54 3.37 9.10
N PHE A 63 -5.55 4.54 9.73
CA PHE A 63 -5.26 5.82 9.08
C PHE A 63 -3.77 6.14 9.10
N VAL A 64 -3.28 6.69 8.00
CA VAL A 64 -1.91 7.19 7.89
C VAL A 64 -1.95 8.71 7.88
N LYS A 65 -1.10 9.31 8.71
CA LYS A 65 -0.97 10.75 8.77
C LYS A 65 -0.02 11.21 7.66
N ASP A 66 -0.41 12.26 6.93
CA ASP A 66 0.44 12.97 5.95
C ASP A 66 0.88 12.13 4.73
N MET A 67 0.27 10.96 4.50
CA MET A 67 0.53 10.10 3.33
C MET A 67 -0.80 9.62 2.76
N ASN A 68 -1.26 10.27 1.68
CA ASN A 68 -2.48 9.92 0.96
C ASN A 68 -2.11 9.49 -0.46
N GLU A 69 -2.95 8.65 -1.07
CA GLU A 69 -2.79 8.25 -2.48
C GLU A 69 -1.42 7.59 -2.78
N TRP A 70 -0.95 6.76 -1.86
CA TRP A 70 0.38 6.17 -1.93
C TRP A 70 0.34 4.71 -2.32
N ILE A 71 1.17 4.31 -3.30
CA ILE A 71 1.37 2.92 -3.69
C ILE A 71 2.87 2.66 -3.74
N GLU A 72 3.35 1.76 -2.89
CA GLU A 72 4.76 1.34 -2.93
C GLU A 72 5.09 0.63 -4.23
N ASN A 73 6.32 0.74 -4.72
CA ASN A 73 6.77 0.03 -5.91
C ASN A 73 7.29 -1.38 -5.58
N ASP A 74 7.53 -2.20 -6.61
CA ASP A 74 7.97 -3.59 -6.39
C ASP A 74 9.40 -3.66 -5.83
N GLU A 75 10.27 -2.71 -6.18
CA GLU A 75 11.63 -2.64 -5.66
C GLU A 75 11.62 -2.45 -4.14
N CYS A 76 10.76 -1.56 -3.65
CA CYS A 76 10.51 -1.33 -2.25
C CYS A 76 10.03 -2.61 -1.55
N LEU A 77 8.97 -3.24 -2.06
CA LEU A 77 8.42 -4.46 -1.44
C LEU A 77 9.49 -5.56 -1.39
N ASN A 78 10.22 -5.76 -2.48
CA ASN A 78 11.30 -6.74 -2.53
C ASN A 78 12.42 -6.40 -1.54
N ALA A 79 12.79 -5.14 -1.37
CA ALA A 79 13.79 -4.71 -0.38
C ALA A 79 13.38 -5.10 1.03
N CYS A 80 12.11 -4.90 1.39
CA CYS A 80 11.55 -5.27 2.70
C CYS A 80 11.19 -6.76 2.83
N GLY A 81 11.33 -7.56 1.78
CA GLY A 81 10.95 -8.98 1.81
C GLY A 81 9.45 -9.24 1.75
N LEU A 82 8.70 -8.34 1.11
CA LEU A 82 7.24 -8.37 0.96
C LEU A 82 6.81 -8.67 -0.47
N HIS A 83 5.53 -9.03 -0.64
CA HIS A 83 4.92 -9.32 -1.92
C HIS A 83 3.59 -8.58 -2.11
N ARG A 84 3.21 -8.31 -3.36
CA ARG A 84 1.93 -7.63 -3.70
C ARG A 84 0.68 -8.34 -3.20
N LYS A 85 0.76 -9.65 -3.00
CA LYS A 85 -0.36 -10.50 -2.59
C LYS A 85 -0.30 -10.89 -1.12
N THR A 86 0.33 -10.08 -0.28
CA THR A 86 0.27 -10.25 1.17
C THR A 86 -1.17 -10.04 1.64
N VAL A 87 -1.73 -11.04 2.31
CA VAL A 87 -3.10 -10.99 2.83
C VAL A 87 -3.05 -10.43 4.25
N GLY A 88 -3.96 -9.50 4.54
CA GLY A 88 -4.12 -8.91 5.87
C GLY A 88 -3.01 -7.92 6.24
N ILE A 89 -3.13 -7.42 7.46
CA ILE A 89 -2.11 -6.63 8.16
C ILE A 89 -1.94 -7.31 9.52
N SER A 90 -0.75 -7.84 9.79
CA SER A 90 -0.44 -8.53 11.05
C SER A 90 0.96 -8.17 11.54
N SER A 91 1.11 -8.11 12.87
CA SER A 91 2.37 -7.97 13.58
C SER A 91 3.14 -9.30 13.66
N ASP A 92 2.51 -10.45 13.37
CA ASP A 92 3.12 -11.78 13.50
C ASP A 92 4.41 -11.93 12.67
N SER A 93 4.45 -11.32 11.48
CA SER A 93 5.65 -11.35 10.62
C SER A 93 6.88 -10.77 11.31
N LEU A 94 6.72 -9.90 12.31
CA LEU A 94 7.82 -9.33 13.08
C LEU A 94 8.56 -10.36 13.94
N LEU A 95 7.92 -11.49 14.23
CA LEU A 95 8.53 -12.60 14.95
C LEU A 95 9.46 -13.42 14.05
N GLU A 96 9.38 -13.24 12.73
CA GLU A 96 10.25 -13.94 11.77
C GLU A 96 11.59 -13.21 11.61
N PRO A 97 12.72 -13.81 12.02
CA PRO A 97 14.02 -13.13 12.00
C PRO A 97 14.45 -12.69 10.59
N TYR A 98 14.07 -13.46 9.57
CA TYR A 98 14.36 -13.14 8.19
C TYR A 98 13.61 -11.89 7.72
N PHE A 99 12.31 -11.79 8.01
CA PHE A 99 11.52 -10.62 7.66
C PHE A 99 12.03 -9.37 8.39
N LEU A 100 12.25 -9.47 9.70
CA LEU A 100 12.75 -8.36 10.51
C LEU A 100 14.10 -7.85 9.98
N ALA A 101 15.02 -8.74 9.60
CA ALA A 101 16.30 -8.34 9.00
C ALA A 101 16.14 -7.61 7.65
N ARG A 102 15.15 -7.97 6.82
CA ARG A 102 14.85 -7.26 5.56
C ARG A 102 14.20 -5.91 5.82
N LEU A 103 13.25 -5.86 6.75
CA LEU A 103 12.56 -4.63 7.16
C LEU A 103 13.55 -3.59 7.73
N CYS A 104 14.49 -4.02 8.58
CA CYS A 104 15.53 -3.16 9.16
C CYS A 104 16.72 -2.89 8.22
N SER A 105 16.69 -3.38 6.98
CA SER A 105 17.76 -3.10 6.02
C SER A 105 17.71 -1.65 5.56
N ASP A 106 18.89 -1.05 5.30
CA ASP A 106 18.99 0.32 4.78
C ASP A 106 18.16 0.54 3.51
N LEU A 107 18.07 -0.48 2.66
CA LEU A 107 17.34 -0.41 1.40
C LEU A 107 15.84 -0.31 1.62
N CYS A 108 15.28 -1.08 2.57
CA CYS A 108 13.88 -0.97 2.95
C CYS A 108 13.64 0.35 3.68
N TYR A 109 14.42 0.63 4.73
CA TYR A 109 14.20 1.75 5.62
C TYR A 109 14.17 3.11 4.90
N LYS A 110 15.04 3.29 3.89
CA LYS A 110 15.15 4.58 3.17
C LYS A 110 14.20 4.71 1.99
N ASN A 111 13.76 3.59 1.40
CA ASN A 111 12.99 3.62 0.15
C ASN A 111 11.52 3.25 0.32
N CYS A 112 11.12 2.78 1.50
CA CYS A 112 9.77 2.25 1.76
C CYS A 112 9.09 2.94 2.94
N PRO A 113 8.82 4.25 2.87
CA PRO A 113 8.29 4.99 4.00
C PRO A 113 6.96 4.42 4.49
N ASN A 114 6.11 3.90 3.58
CA ASN A 114 4.82 3.36 3.97
C ASN A 114 4.92 2.03 4.74
N ILE A 115 5.84 1.16 4.31
CA ILE A 115 6.08 -0.15 4.94
C ILE A 115 6.69 0.04 6.32
N VAL A 116 7.68 0.92 6.42
CA VAL A 116 8.36 1.22 7.68
C VAL A 116 7.37 1.81 8.67
N ASP A 117 6.56 2.78 8.26
CA ASP A 117 5.51 3.35 9.11
C ASP A 117 4.53 2.28 9.61
N LEU A 118 4.05 1.40 8.72
CA LEU A 118 3.11 0.34 9.08
C LEU A 118 3.67 -0.57 10.18
N TYR A 119 4.84 -1.15 9.95
CA TYR A 119 5.39 -2.15 10.86
C TYR A 119 5.95 -1.53 12.14
N HIS A 120 6.44 -0.29 12.08
CA HIS A 120 6.80 0.46 13.29
C HIS A 120 5.57 0.72 14.17
N ASN A 121 4.45 1.15 13.59
CA ASN A 121 3.22 1.39 14.34
C ASN A 121 2.60 0.08 14.88
N LEU A 122 2.69 -1.02 14.13
CA LEU A 122 2.31 -2.34 14.62
C LEU A 122 3.18 -2.77 15.81
N ALA A 123 4.50 -2.60 15.71
CA ALA A 123 5.42 -2.94 16.80
C ALA A 123 5.14 -2.14 18.07
N ILE A 124 4.89 -0.84 17.95
CA ILE A 124 4.48 0.02 19.06
C ILE A 124 3.17 -0.47 19.69
N GLY A 125 2.21 -0.87 18.86
CA GLY A 125 0.94 -1.44 19.33
C GLY A 125 1.11 -2.71 20.15
N GLU A 126 2.11 -3.53 19.82
CA GLU A 126 2.51 -4.74 20.58
C GLU A 126 3.39 -4.43 21.81
N GLY A 127 3.75 -3.16 22.05
CA GLY A 127 4.66 -2.76 23.13
C GLY A 127 6.15 -3.01 22.83
N ASN A 128 6.50 -3.28 21.58
CA ASN A 128 7.87 -3.44 21.12
C ASN A 128 8.41 -2.11 20.55
N MET A 129 9.68 -1.80 20.80
CA MET A 129 10.38 -0.70 20.14
C MET A 129 11.25 -1.27 19.01
N MET A 130 10.98 -0.85 17.78
CA MET A 130 11.92 -1.05 16.66
C MET A 130 12.96 0.07 16.71
N ILE A 131 14.24 -0.31 16.74
CA ILE A 131 15.39 0.60 16.73
C ILE A 131 16.05 0.53 15.35
#